data_AF-R9H025-F1
#
_entry.id   AF-R9H025-F1
#
_cell.length_a   1.000
_cell.length_b   1.000
_cell.length_c   1.000
_cell.angle_alpha   90.00
_cell.angle_beta   90.00
_cell.angle_gamma   90.00
#
_symmetry.space_group_name_H-M   'P 1'
#
loop_
_entity.id
_entity.type
_entity.pdbx_description
1 polymer ?
#
loop_
_entity_poly.entity_id
_entity_poly.type
_entity_poly.pdbx_seq_one_letter_code
_entity_poly.pdbx_strand_id
1 'polypeptide(L)'
;MMFYTLYAQTVTDSATVVRSVDEVARYKLYPTTNMWTFLKLDTRNGRIWQVQWSFEDDKRFETALSLYSVVWKDEEVNGRFILYPTTNNYNFIMLDQINGKTYQVQWSQEPDKRIIVPIE
;
A
#
# COMPACT_ATOMS: atom_id res chain seq x y z
N MET A 1 -24.62 42.15 45.92
CA MET A 1 -24.56 42.01 44.45
C MET A 1 -23.86 40.68 44.17
N MET A 2 -24.57 39.72 43.58
CA MET A 2 -24.18 38.31 43.48
C MET A 2 -23.13 38.10 42.37
N PHE A 3 -22.06 37.36 42.66
CA PHE A 3 -21.10 36.91 41.65
C PHE A 3 -21.60 35.61 41.03
N TYR A 4 -21.72 35.56 39.70
CA TYR A 4 -21.98 34.33 38.97
C TYR A 4 -20.68 33.84 38.33
N THR A 5 -20.22 32.67 38.78
CA THR A 5 -19.11 31.96 38.14
C THR A 5 -19.67 31.16 36.97
N LEU A 6 -19.28 31.51 35.75
CA LEU A 6 -19.55 30.70 34.56
C LEU A 6 -18.48 29.61 34.45
N TYR A 7 -18.88 28.34 34.57
CA TYR A 7 -18.03 27.23 34.18
C TYR A 7 -18.06 27.10 32.65
N ALA A 8 -16.91 27.26 32.00
CA ALA A 8 -16.73 26.88 30.61
C ALA A 8 -16.68 25.35 30.53
N GLN A 9 -17.65 24.72 29.86
CA GLN A 9 -17.56 23.32 29.49
C GLN A 9 -16.56 23.19 28.34
N THR A 10 -15.45 22.49 28.58
CA THR A 10 -14.57 22.04 27.49
C THR A 10 -15.28 20.91 26.77
N VAL A 11 -15.84 21.20 25.59
CA VAL A 11 -16.25 20.14 24.65
C VAL A 11 -14.97 19.52 24.12
N THR A 12 -14.61 18.35 24.64
CA THR A 12 -13.57 17.52 24.04
C THR A 12 -14.15 16.94 22.75
N ASP A 13 -14.02 17.68 21.65
CA ASP A 13 -14.27 17.15 20.31
C ASP A 13 -13.22 16.08 20.03
N SER A 14 -13.53 14.85 20.43
CA SER A 14 -12.83 13.68 19.94
C SER A 14 -13.28 13.50 18.50
N ALA A 15 -12.70 14.32 17.61
CA ALA A 15 -12.86 14.21 16.18
C ALA A 15 -12.53 12.76 15.81
N THR A 16 -13.59 11.98 15.59
CA THR A 16 -13.45 10.63 15.07
C THR A 16 -12.89 10.82 13.68
N VAL A 17 -11.58 10.60 13.51
CA VAL A 17 -10.94 10.71 12.20
C VAL A 17 -11.56 9.60 11.34
N VAL A 18 -12.57 9.97 10.56
CA VAL A 18 -13.20 9.08 9.58
C VAL A 18 -12.18 8.89 8.45
N ARG A 19 -11.24 7.97 8.67
CA ARG A 19 -10.32 7.54 7.62
C ARG A 19 -11.15 6.87 6.54
N SER A 20 -10.91 7.24 5.28
CA SER A 20 -11.58 6.56 4.17
C SER A 20 -11.24 5.08 4.21
N VAL A 21 -12.20 4.21 3.85
CA VAL A 21 -11.97 2.76 3.77
C VAL A 21 -10.77 2.45 2.87
N ASP A 22 -10.54 3.27 1.84
CA ASP A 22 -9.37 3.16 0.98
C ASP A 22 -8.05 3.40 1.72
N GLU A 23 -7.91 4.42 2.57
CA GLU A 23 -6.68 4.70 3.32
C GLU A 23 -6.24 3.55 4.24
N VAL A 24 -7.19 2.81 4.79
CA VAL A 24 -6.95 1.70 5.73
C VAL A 24 -7.15 0.33 5.08
N ALA A 25 -7.37 0.29 3.75
CA ALA A 25 -7.55 -0.95 3.03
C ALA A 25 -6.26 -1.77 3.08
N ARG A 26 -6.38 -3.03 3.50
CA ARG A 26 -5.26 -3.97 3.52
C ARG A 26 -4.72 -4.25 2.12
N TYR A 27 -5.58 -4.29 1.11
CA TYR A 27 -5.18 -4.59 -0.26
C TYR A 27 -5.54 -3.45 -1.20
N LYS A 28 -4.59 -3.08 -2.06
CA LYS A 28 -4.79 -2.08 -3.12
C LYS A 28 -4.26 -2.61 -4.45
N LEU A 29 -4.96 -2.31 -5.54
CA LEU A 29 -4.53 -2.60 -6.91
C LEU A 29 -3.95 -1.34 -7.54
N TYR A 30 -2.82 -1.49 -8.23
CA TYR A 30 -2.13 -0.45 -8.97
C TYR A 30 -2.04 -0.88 -10.44
N PRO A 31 -2.48 -0.04 -11.40
CA PRO A 31 -2.36 -0.36 -12.80
C PRO A 31 -0.90 -0.31 -13.25
N THR A 32 -0.54 -1.15 -14.22
CA THR A 32 0.69 -0.99 -15.00
C THR A 32 0.34 -0.37 -16.35
N THR A 33 1.33 0.00 -17.18
CA THR A 33 1.04 0.42 -18.57
C THR A 33 0.69 -0.77 -19.47
N ASN A 34 0.97 -2.01 -19.03
CA ASN A 34 0.39 -3.19 -19.66
C ASN A 34 -1.05 -3.36 -19.15
N MET A 35 -2.02 -3.14 -20.04
CA MET A 35 -3.46 -3.17 -19.70
C MET A 35 -3.96 -4.49 -19.09
N TRP A 36 -3.26 -5.60 -19.31
CA TRP A 36 -3.61 -6.91 -18.77
C TRP A 36 -3.11 -7.12 -17.33
N THR A 37 -2.17 -6.29 -16.88
CA THR A 37 -1.41 -6.52 -15.65
C THR A 37 -1.61 -5.40 -14.63
N PHE A 38 -1.94 -5.81 -13.41
CA PHE A 38 -1.97 -4.97 -12.21
C PHE A 38 -0.99 -5.49 -11.17
N LEU A 39 -0.62 -4.62 -10.24
CA LEU A 39 0.07 -5.00 -9.00
C LEU A 39 -0.90 -4.92 -7.83
N LYS A 40 -1.07 -6.01 -7.10
CA LYS A 40 -1.81 -6.04 -5.83
C LYS A 40 -0.82 -5.90 -4.68
N LEU A 41 -0.96 -4.87 -3.86
CA LEU A 41 -0.14 -4.60 -2.68
C LEU A 41 -0.90 -5.00 -1.41
N ASP A 42 -0.28 -5.78 -0.51
CA ASP A 42 -0.68 -5.86 0.90
C ASP A 42 -0.07 -4.64 1.62
N THR A 43 -0.88 -3.60 1.79
CA THR A 43 -0.48 -2.30 2.35
C THR A 43 0.02 -2.41 3.78
N ARG A 44 -0.22 -3.54 4.45
CA ARG A 44 0.24 -3.74 5.83
C ARG A 44 1.71 -4.12 5.93
N ASN A 45 2.25 -4.78 4.92
CA ASN A 45 3.52 -5.51 5.02
C ASN A 45 4.39 -5.47 3.75
N GLY A 46 3.93 -4.79 2.70
CA GLY A 46 4.66 -4.52 1.46
C GLY A 46 4.80 -5.73 0.53
N ARG A 47 4.08 -6.82 0.77
CA ARG A 47 4.01 -7.93 -0.19
C ARG A 47 3.23 -7.51 -1.43
N ILE A 48 3.70 -7.94 -2.60
CA ILE A 48 3.09 -7.58 -3.88
C ILE A 48 2.89 -8.83 -4.72
N TRP A 49 1.77 -8.88 -5.44
CA TRP A 49 1.47 -9.86 -6.46
C TRP A 49 1.24 -9.19 -7.80
N GLN A 50 1.73 -9.82 -8.87
CA GLN A 50 1.26 -9.56 -10.22
C GLN A 50 -0.12 -10.21 -10.37
N VAL A 51 -1.10 -9.43 -10.80
CA VAL A 51 -2.45 -9.88 -11.13
C VAL A 51 -2.65 -9.68 -12.62
N GLN A 52 -2.83 -10.78 -13.36
CA GLN A 52 -3.09 -10.74 -14.80
C GLN A 52 -4.51 -11.23 -15.09
N TRP A 53 -5.25 -10.43 -15.87
CA TRP A 53 -6.57 -10.80 -16.38
C TRP A 53 -6.50 -11.11 -17.87
N SER A 54 -7.43 -11.93 -18.33
CA SER A 54 -7.54 -12.39 -19.71
C SER A 54 -8.94 -12.93 -19.96
N PHE A 55 -9.35 -13.01 -21.23
CA PHE A 55 -10.53 -13.77 -21.65
C PHE A 55 -10.27 -15.27 -21.70
N GLU A 56 -9.00 -15.67 -21.79
CA GLU A 56 -8.57 -17.07 -21.78
C GLU A 56 -8.23 -17.51 -20.36
N ASP A 57 -8.84 -18.62 -19.92
CA ASP A 57 -8.78 -19.09 -18.54
C ASP A 57 -7.35 -19.41 -18.06
N ASP A 58 -6.51 -19.96 -18.94
CA ASP A 58 -5.12 -20.35 -18.70
C ASP A 58 -4.14 -19.15 -18.63
N LYS A 59 -4.58 -17.97 -19.06
CA LYS A 59 -3.81 -16.71 -19.02
C LYS A 59 -4.22 -15.78 -17.88
N ARG A 60 -5.18 -16.20 -17.03
CA ARG A 60 -5.55 -15.50 -15.78
C ARG A 60 -4.76 -16.07 -14.63
N PHE A 61 -3.99 -15.23 -13.94
CA PHE A 61 -3.23 -15.69 -12.79
C PHE A 61 -2.94 -14.57 -11.81
N GLU A 62 -2.59 -15.01 -10.60
CA GLU A 62 -1.95 -14.18 -9.60
C GLU A 62 -0.65 -14.86 -9.16
N THR A 63 0.45 -14.12 -9.14
CA THR A 63 1.75 -14.64 -8.73
C THR A 63 2.51 -13.63 -7.90
N ALA A 64 3.20 -14.08 -6.84
CA ALA A 64 3.94 -13.20 -5.98
C ALA A 64 5.15 -12.58 -6.73
N LEU A 65 5.40 -11.30 -6.47
CA LEU A 65 6.66 -10.64 -6.80
C LEU A 65 7.73 -11.01 -5.79
N SER A 66 7.36 -11.02 -4.52
CA SER A 66 8.17 -11.52 -3.41
C SER A 66 7.25 -12.11 -2.35
N LEU A 67 7.67 -13.23 -1.75
CA LEU A 67 6.97 -13.85 -0.62
C LEU A 67 7.37 -13.22 0.73
N TYR A 68 8.44 -12.42 0.75
CA TYR A 68 8.96 -11.81 1.95
C TYR A 68 8.22 -10.50 2.24
N SER A 69 7.86 -10.30 3.51
CA SER A 69 7.43 -8.99 3.97
C SER A 69 8.64 -8.09 4.12
N VAL A 70 8.46 -6.79 3.88
CA VAL A 70 9.50 -5.78 4.12
C VAL A 70 9.59 -5.34 5.60
N VAL A 71 8.73 -5.87 6.47
CA VAL A 71 8.63 -5.52 7.90
C VAL A 71 8.40 -6.74 8.77
N TRP A 72 8.64 -6.61 10.06
CA TRP A 72 8.31 -7.65 11.03
C TRP A 72 6.81 -7.69 11.32
N LYS A 73 6.34 -8.82 11.85
CA LYS A 73 4.91 -9.09 12.06
C LYS A 73 4.26 -8.10 13.04
N ASP A 74 5.00 -7.68 14.05
CA ASP A 74 4.60 -6.70 15.07
C ASP A 74 4.61 -5.25 14.56
N GLU A 75 5.19 -4.99 13.39
CA GLU A 75 5.18 -3.68 12.74
C GLU A 75 4.14 -3.56 11.61
N GLU A 76 3.36 -4.61 11.34
CA GLU A 76 2.33 -4.61 10.30
C GLU A 76 1.20 -3.62 10.63
N VAL A 77 0.95 -2.66 9.74
CA VAL A 77 -0.12 -1.65 9.91
C VAL A 77 -0.82 -1.42 8.58
N ASN A 78 -2.14 -1.67 8.51
CA ASN A 78 -2.90 -1.42 7.27
C ASN A 78 -2.72 0.02 6.78
N GLY A 79 -2.51 0.17 5.48
CA GLY A 79 -2.24 1.46 4.85
C GLY A 79 -0.80 1.97 5.05
N ARG A 80 0.12 1.18 5.61
CA ARG A 80 1.53 1.59 5.77
C ARG A 80 2.24 1.78 4.44
N PHE A 81 2.00 0.91 3.46
CA PHE A 81 2.68 0.93 2.17
C PHE A 81 1.79 1.45 1.05
N ILE A 82 2.39 2.22 0.14
CA ILE A 82 1.79 2.73 -1.10
C ILE A 82 2.77 2.55 -2.27
N LEU A 83 2.25 2.31 -3.48
CA LEU A 83 3.06 2.24 -4.70
C LEU A 83 2.87 3.48 -5.57
N TYR A 84 3.96 3.97 -6.14
CA TYR A 84 3.98 5.04 -7.13
C TYR A 84 4.50 4.48 -8.46
N PRO A 85 3.76 4.63 -9.56
CA PRO A 85 4.24 4.23 -10.88
C PRO A 85 5.40 5.12 -11.32
N THR A 86 6.35 4.55 -12.06
CA THR A 86 7.34 5.33 -12.81
C THR A 86 6.92 5.42 -14.29
N THR A 87 7.65 6.18 -15.09
CA THR A 87 7.47 6.19 -16.55
C THR A 87 7.94 4.87 -17.20
N ASN A 88 8.74 4.08 -16.50
CA ASN A 88 9.07 2.71 -16.91
C ASN A 88 8.00 1.76 -16.38
N ASN A 89 7.26 1.12 -17.30
CA ASN A 89 6.20 0.17 -16.99
C ASN A 89 6.57 -0.87 -15.93
N TYR A 90 7.81 -1.35 -15.95
CA TYR A 90 8.27 -2.45 -15.10
C TYR A 90 8.64 -1.99 -13.69
N ASN A 91 8.79 -0.69 -13.44
CA ASN A 91 9.32 -0.17 -12.18
C ASN A 91 8.32 0.74 -11.46
N PHE A 92 8.23 0.53 -10.15
CA PHE A 92 7.46 1.31 -9.19
C PHE A 92 8.35 1.69 -8.01
N ILE A 93 7.98 2.76 -7.32
CA ILE A 93 8.55 3.12 -6.03
C ILE A 93 7.53 2.78 -4.96
N MET A 94 7.89 1.90 -4.03
CA MET A 94 7.08 1.67 -2.83
C MET A 94 7.56 2.61 -1.72
N LEU A 95 6.64 3.31 -1.08
CA LEU A 95 6.90 4.17 0.07
C LEU A 95 6.34 3.52 1.33
N ASP A 96 7.18 3.40 2.35
CA ASP A 96 6.74 3.19 3.74
C ASP A 96 6.30 4.54 4.31
N GLN A 97 4.98 4.73 4.44
CA GLN A 97 4.39 5.99 4.90
C GLN A 97 4.64 6.27 6.39
N ILE A 98 5.17 5.32 7.15
CA ILE A 98 5.46 5.49 8.58
C ILE A 98 6.89 6.01 8.80
N ASN A 99 7.88 5.39 8.17
CA ASN A 99 9.29 5.72 8.42
C ASN A 99 10.00 6.40 7.23
N GLY A 100 9.33 6.57 6.09
CA GLY A 100 9.86 7.24 4.91
C GLY A 100 10.80 6.40 4.04
N LYS A 101 11.06 5.13 4.38
CA LYS A 101 11.89 4.26 3.54
C LYS A 101 11.22 4.03 2.19
N THR A 102 12.06 3.95 1.16
CA THR A 102 11.61 3.67 -0.19
C THR A 102 12.25 2.39 -0.72
N TYR A 103 11.53 1.73 -1.62
CA TYR A 103 11.94 0.47 -2.21
C TYR A 103 11.70 0.54 -3.72
N GLN A 104 12.67 0.07 -4.49
CA GLN A 104 12.48 -0.21 -5.89
C GLN A 104 11.67 -1.51 -6.00
N VAL A 105 10.57 -1.44 -6.73
CA VAL A 105 9.73 -2.58 -7.07
C VAL A 105 9.82 -2.79 -8.57
N GLN A 106 10.34 -3.93 -9.00
CA GLN A 106 10.34 -4.33 -10.41
C GLN A 106 9.46 -5.56 -10.61
N TRP A 107 8.52 -5.47 -11.55
CA TRP A 107 7.76 -6.63 -11.99
C TRP A 107 8.23 -7.14 -13.35
N SER A 108 8.06 -8.44 -13.57
CA SER A 108 8.43 -9.12 -14.80
C SER A 108 7.60 -10.39 -14.96
N GLN A 109 7.34 -10.78 -16.21
CA GLN A 109 6.79 -12.10 -16.52
C GLN A 109 7.77 -13.22 -16.14
N GLU A 110 9.07 -12.93 -16.18
CA GLU A 110 10.15 -13.83 -15.76
C GLU A 110 10.34 -13.73 -14.22
N PRO A 111 10.09 -14.80 -13.44
CA PRO A 111 10.10 -14.75 -11.98
C PRO A 111 11.42 -14.30 -11.34
N ASP A 112 12.55 -14.63 -11.96
CA ASP A 112 13.91 -14.30 -11.52
C ASP A 112 14.28 -12.81 -11.73
N LYS A 113 13.51 -12.09 -12.55
CA LYS A 113 13.67 -10.64 -12.77
C LYS A 113 12.78 -9.79 -11.86
N ARG A 114 12.02 -10.42 -10.97
CA ARG A 114 11.14 -9.74 -10.01
C ARG A 114 11.94 -9.34 -8.78
N ILE A 115 11.88 -8.07 -8.40
CA ILE A 115 12.61 -7.58 -7.23
C ILE A 115 11.78 -6.59 -6.40
N ILE A 116 12.01 -6.62 -5.09
CA ILE A 116 11.64 -5.58 -4.14
C ILE A 116 12.88 -5.34 -3.29
N VAL A 117 13.55 -4.21 -3.49
CA VAL A 117 14.82 -3.90 -2.82
C VAL A 117 14.80 -2.48 -2.26
N PRO A 118 15.41 -2.21 -1.09
CA PRO A 118 15.53 -0.86 -0.55
C PRO A 118 16.28 0.07 -1.51
N ILE A 119 15.94 1.36 -1.49
CA ILE A 119 16.70 2.43 -2.14
C ILE A 119 17.45 3.17 -1.03
N GLU A 120 18.79 3.25 -1.16
CA GLU A 120 19.71 3.96 -0.25
C GLU A 120 20.37 5.16 -0.94
#